data_AF-A0AA42TIQ1-F1
#
_entry.id   AF-A0AA42TIQ1-F1
#
_cell.length_a   1.000
_cell.length_b   1.000
_cell.length_c   1.000
_cell.angle_alpha   90.00
_cell.angle_beta   90.00
_cell.angle_gamma   90.00
#
_symmetry.space_group_name_H-M   'P 1'
#
loop_
_entity.id
_entity.type
_entity.pdbx_description
1 polymer ?
#
loop_
_entity_poly.entity_id
_entity_poly.type
_entity_poly.pdbx_seq_one_letter_code
_entity_poly.pdbx_strand_id
1 'polypeptide(L)'
;MAEQASFIDRLSARFAGAKVIVVEPRGEVTLEVPAAEWHATALALRDEFGFEQAVDLCGVDYLGYGSDEWDTADVSSQGFSRGVEGKAQGRFAWGEFPTEENGADGARPQHMPTQRFAVVAQLRSYQHNLMMHLRCFAPDEALPVVSSLTGIWPGLNWFEREAFDLYGVIFEGHPDLRRILTDYGFVGHPFRKDFPLIGNVEVRYDEEKKRVIYEPVTSVEPRVGVPRVIRDDARLQTAEGERAQEAVK
;
A
#
# COMPACT_ATOMS: atom_id res chain seq x y z
N MET A 1 1.36 -27.11 -10.60
CA MET A 1 -0.11 -26.91 -10.71
C MET A 1 -0.87 -27.78 -9.72
N ALA A 2 -0.80 -29.12 -9.78
CA ALA A 2 -1.54 -29.99 -8.84
C ALA A 2 -1.16 -29.80 -7.35
N GLU A 3 0.13 -29.65 -7.04
CA GLU A 3 0.62 -29.41 -5.67
C GLU A 3 0.20 -28.04 -5.13
N GLN A 4 0.09 -27.05 -6.01
CA GLN A 4 -0.33 -25.69 -5.66
C GLN A 4 -1.84 -25.59 -5.43
N ALA A 5 -2.64 -26.30 -6.23
CA ALA A 5 -4.07 -26.45 -5.98
C ALA A 5 -4.33 -27.14 -4.63
N SER A 6 -3.62 -28.23 -4.35
CA SER A 6 -3.70 -28.91 -3.04
C SER A 6 -3.27 -28.02 -1.87
N PHE A 7 -2.27 -27.14 -2.07
CA PHE A 7 -1.85 -26.17 -1.07
C PHE A 7 -2.94 -25.12 -0.80
N ILE A 8 -3.56 -24.57 -1.83
CA ILE A 8 -4.66 -23.58 -1.72
C ILE A 8 -5.86 -24.19 -0.97
N ASP A 9 -6.20 -25.45 -1.27
CA ASP A 9 -7.29 -26.17 -0.60
C ASP A 9 -7.01 -26.35 0.90
N ARG A 10 -5.78 -26.77 1.25
CA ARG A 10 -5.35 -26.90 2.66
C ARG A 10 -5.38 -25.57 3.40
N LEU A 11 -4.95 -24.50 2.74
CA LEU A 11 -4.90 -23.16 3.31
C LEU A 11 -6.30 -22.61 3.56
N SER A 12 -7.20 -22.78 2.58
CA SER A 12 -8.61 -22.41 2.70
C SER A 12 -9.33 -23.21 3.78
N ALA A 13 -9.01 -24.51 3.92
CA ALA A 13 -9.58 -25.36 4.97
C ALA A 13 -9.11 -24.97 6.39
N ARG A 14 -7.85 -24.55 6.54
CA ARG A 14 -7.27 -24.19 7.84
C ARG A 14 -7.68 -22.79 8.30
N PHE A 15 -7.87 -21.86 7.37
CA PHE A 15 -8.18 -20.46 7.63
C PHE A 15 -9.53 -20.08 7.01
N ALA A 16 -10.62 -20.70 7.50
CA ALA A 16 -11.96 -20.50 6.94
C ALA A 16 -12.48 -19.05 7.07
N GLY A 17 -11.94 -18.26 8.00
CA GLY A 17 -12.26 -16.83 8.17
C GLY A 17 -11.39 -15.89 7.33
N ALA A 18 -10.39 -16.42 6.64
CA ALA A 18 -9.44 -15.65 5.85
C ALA A 18 -9.79 -15.68 4.36
N LYS A 19 -9.48 -14.59 3.66
CA LYS A 19 -9.73 -14.48 2.24
C LYS A 19 -8.48 -14.91 1.47
N VAL A 20 -8.59 -16.01 0.73
CA VAL A 20 -7.53 -16.48 -0.17
C VAL A 20 -7.73 -15.86 -1.55
N ILE A 21 -6.75 -15.10 -2.00
CA ILE A 21 -6.74 -14.46 -3.32
C ILE A 21 -5.65 -15.12 -4.15
N VAL A 22 -6.00 -15.58 -5.34
CA VAL A 22 -5.04 -16.16 -6.29
C VAL A 22 -5.02 -15.27 -7.52
N VAL A 23 -3.84 -14.73 -7.85
CA VAL A 23 -3.67 -13.88 -9.03
C VAL A 23 -3.18 -14.73 -10.20
N GLU A 24 -4.06 -14.91 -11.18
CA GLU A 24 -3.77 -15.60 -12.43
C GLU A 24 -3.18 -14.64 -13.50
N PRO A 25 -2.36 -15.12 -14.45
CA PRO A 25 -1.97 -16.51 -14.69
C PRO A 25 -0.75 -16.97 -13.87
N ARG A 26 -0.18 -16.11 -13.01
CA ARG A 26 1.07 -16.38 -12.28
C ARG A 26 0.89 -17.32 -11.08
N GLY A 27 -0.34 -17.48 -10.60
CA GLY A 27 -0.66 -18.31 -9.44
C GLY A 27 -0.13 -17.73 -8.12
N GLU A 28 0.03 -16.42 -8.04
CA GLU A 28 0.50 -15.75 -6.81
C GLU A 28 -0.61 -15.83 -5.75
N VAL A 29 -0.31 -16.46 -4.61
CA VAL A 29 -1.27 -16.66 -3.53
C VAL A 29 -1.10 -15.56 -2.49
N THR A 30 -2.19 -14.87 -2.18
CA THR A 30 -2.29 -13.91 -1.09
C THR A 30 -3.33 -14.39 -0.09
N LEU A 31 -2.93 -14.55 1.17
CA LEU A 31 -3.83 -14.80 2.29
C LEU A 31 -4.11 -13.49 3.00
N GLU A 32 -5.35 -13.05 2.99
CA GLU A 32 -5.79 -11.83 3.66
C GLU A 32 -6.51 -12.18 4.95
N VAL A 33 -6.01 -11.66 6.08
CA VAL A 33 -6.50 -11.96 7.43
C VAL A 33 -6.84 -10.70 8.22
N PRO A 34 -7.83 -10.77 9.13
CA PRO A 34 -8.07 -9.72 10.11
C PRO A 34 -6.85 -9.51 11.03
N ALA A 35 -6.65 -8.27 11.51
CA ALA A 35 -5.55 -7.93 12.43
C ALA A 35 -5.51 -8.78 13.70
N ALA A 36 -6.67 -9.18 14.22
CA ALA A 36 -6.76 -10.04 15.40
C ALA A 36 -6.17 -11.44 15.17
N GLU A 37 -6.21 -11.95 13.93
CA GLU A 37 -5.73 -13.28 13.57
C GLU A 37 -4.33 -13.27 12.95
N TRP A 38 -3.75 -12.09 12.73
CA TRP A 38 -2.47 -11.90 12.05
C TRP A 38 -1.34 -12.72 12.66
N HIS A 39 -1.09 -12.56 13.96
CA HIS A 39 0.01 -13.24 14.65
C HIS A 39 -0.21 -14.76 14.73
N ALA A 40 -1.45 -15.20 15.03
CA ALA A 40 -1.79 -16.61 15.11
C ALA A 40 -1.67 -17.30 13.74
N THR A 41 -2.08 -16.62 12.67
CA THR A 41 -1.95 -17.11 11.30
C THR A 41 -0.48 -17.22 10.90
N ALA A 42 0.32 -16.20 11.18
CA ALA A 42 1.76 -16.22 10.90
C ALA A 42 2.47 -17.39 11.61
N LEU A 43 2.10 -17.66 12.87
CA LEU A 43 2.66 -18.78 13.63
C LEU A 43 2.25 -20.13 13.02
N ALA A 44 0.97 -20.30 12.66
CA ALA A 44 0.49 -21.49 11.97
C ALA A 44 1.14 -21.69 10.59
N LEU A 45 1.40 -20.62 9.84
CA LEU A 45 2.10 -20.70 8.55
C LEU A 45 3.55 -21.18 8.72
N ARG A 46 4.26 -20.71 9.74
CA ARG A 46 5.61 -21.21 10.05
C ARG A 46 5.58 -22.68 10.48
N ASP A 47 4.72 -23.02 11.44
CA ASP A 47 4.78 -24.30 12.16
C ASP A 47 4.05 -25.44 11.41
N GLU A 48 2.92 -25.18 10.75
CA GLU A 48 2.09 -26.20 10.08
C GLU A 48 2.34 -26.29 8.56
N PHE A 49 2.68 -25.16 7.91
CA PHE A 49 2.86 -25.08 6.46
C PHE A 49 4.33 -24.94 6.03
N GLY A 50 5.26 -24.84 6.99
CA GLY A 50 6.69 -24.82 6.72
C GLY A 50 7.14 -23.55 6.01
N PHE A 51 6.60 -22.38 6.36
CA PHE A 51 7.14 -21.09 5.90
C PHE A 51 8.29 -20.65 6.82
N GLU A 52 9.51 -21.08 6.50
CA GLU A 52 10.66 -20.86 7.37
C GLU A 52 11.22 -19.44 7.27
N GLN A 53 11.05 -18.77 6.13
CA GLN A 53 11.63 -17.45 5.90
C GLN A 53 10.56 -16.41 5.55
N ALA A 54 10.59 -15.30 6.27
CA ALA A 54 10.01 -14.05 5.81
C ALA A 54 11.03 -13.28 4.96
N VAL A 55 10.65 -12.96 3.73
CA VAL A 55 11.49 -12.28 2.74
C VAL A 55 11.42 -10.76 2.93
N ASP A 56 10.21 -10.24 3.11
CA ASP A 56 9.93 -8.81 3.19
C ASP A 56 8.66 -8.55 4.00
N LEU A 57 8.55 -7.35 4.56
CA LEU A 57 7.32 -6.82 5.16
C LEU A 57 7.17 -5.35 4.77
N CYS A 58 6.11 -5.05 4.04
CA CYS A 58 5.84 -3.71 3.54
C CYS A 58 4.48 -3.18 4.02
N GLY A 59 4.46 -1.87 4.33
CA GLY A 59 3.22 -1.13 4.51
C GLY A 59 2.66 -0.70 3.15
N VAL A 60 1.34 -0.61 3.06
CA VAL A 60 0.63 -0.13 1.86
C VAL A 60 -0.45 0.86 2.32
N ASP A 61 -0.50 2.02 1.68
CA ASP A 61 -1.54 3.02 1.86
C ASP A 61 -2.52 2.94 0.69
N TYR A 62 -3.77 2.59 0.99
CA TYR A 62 -4.88 2.43 0.04
C TYR A 62 -5.69 3.71 -0.15
N LEU A 63 -5.27 4.86 0.39
CA LEU A 63 -5.94 6.13 0.11
C LEU A 63 -6.03 6.34 -1.42
N GLY A 64 -7.24 6.64 -1.91
CA GLY A 64 -7.56 6.76 -3.35
C GLY A 64 -7.26 5.51 -4.19
N TYR A 65 -7.26 4.33 -3.58
CA TYR A 65 -7.21 3.09 -4.34
C TYR A 65 -8.51 2.91 -5.13
N GLY A 66 -8.40 2.74 -6.44
CA GLY A 66 -9.55 2.59 -7.35
C GLY A 66 -10.22 3.90 -7.76
N SER A 67 -9.76 5.06 -7.27
CA SER A 67 -10.18 6.37 -7.78
C SER A 67 -9.32 6.76 -9.00
N ASP A 68 -9.95 7.19 -10.09
CA ASP A 68 -9.28 7.76 -11.25
C ASP A 68 -9.48 9.29 -11.28
N GLU A 69 -8.39 10.02 -11.53
CA GLU A 69 -8.39 11.49 -11.67
C GLU A 69 -9.11 11.95 -12.95
N TRP A 70 -9.31 11.04 -13.91
CA TRP A 70 -9.82 11.34 -15.26
C TRP A 70 -11.23 10.80 -15.52
N ASP A 71 -11.93 10.28 -14.51
CA ASP A 71 -13.30 9.79 -14.67
C ASP A 71 -14.28 10.97 -14.64
N THR A 72 -14.28 11.76 -15.71
CA THR A 72 -15.23 12.87 -15.89
C THR A 72 -16.62 12.33 -16.20
N ALA A 73 -17.59 12.59 -15.32
CA ALA A 73 -19.00 12.26 -15.53
C ALA A 73 -19.67 13.09 -16.65
N ASP A 74 -19.07 14.21 -17.05
CA ASP A 74 -19.58 15.13 -18.08
C ASP A 74 -18.52 15.54 -19.10
N VAL A 75 -18.94 15.67 -20.36
CA VAL A 75 -18.09 16.14 -21.47
C VAL A 75 -18.08 17.67 -21.48
N SER A 76 -16.94 18.28 -21.16
CA SER A 76 -16.79 19.74 -21.32
C SER A 76 -16.63 20.11 -22.80
N SER A 77 -17.33 21.16 -23.24
CA SER A 77 -17.34 21.62 -24.65
C SER A 77 -16.20 22.58 -25.00
N GLN A 78 -15.19 22.72 -24.12
CA GLN A 78 -14.09 23.68 -24.25
C GLN A 78 -12.74 23.03 -23.91
N GLY A 79 -11.98 22.68 -24.95
CA GLY A 79 -10.51 22.52 -24.88
C GLY A 79 -9.95 21.19 -24.38
N PHE A 80 -8.81 20.81 -24.95
CA PHE A 80 -8.12 19.51 -24.80
C PHE A 80 -7.35 19.32 -23.47
N SER A 81 -7.40 20.26 -22.53
CA SER A 81 -6.41 20.34 -21.43
C SER A 81 -6.96 20.40 -20.00
N ARG A 82 -8.25 20.19 -19.76
CA ARG A 82 -8.83 20.30 -18.40
C ARG A 82 -9.88 19.23 -18.11
N GLY A 83 -9.40 18.04 -17.76
CA GLY A 83 -10.20 17.02 -17.06
C GLY A 83 -9.67 16.77 -15.64
N VAL A 84 -8.85 17.68 -15.10
CA VAL A 84 -8.27 17.57 -13.75
C VAL A 84 -8.59 18.86 -13.00
N GLU A 85 -9.79 18.92 -12.45
CA GLU A 85 -10.19 19.95 -11.48
C GLU A 85 -10.22 19.22 -10.14
N GLY A 86 -9.13 19.36 -9.37
CA GLY A 86 -8.92 18.64 -8.11
C GLY A 86 -7.43 18.58 -7.73
N LYS A 87 -7.12 18.75 -6.43
CA LYS A 87 -5.77 18.51 -5.90
C LYS A 87 -5.59 17.02 -5.64
N ALA A 88 -5.16 16.32 -6.69
CA ALA A 88 -4.93 14.89 -6.62
C ALA A 88 -3.71 14.53 -5.74
N GLN A 89 -3.51 13.23 -5.49
CA GLN A 89 -2.45 12.72 -4.61
C GLN A 89 -1.07 13.28 -5.00
N GLY A 90 -0.37 13.89 -4.05
CA GLY A 90 0.94 14.50 -4.26
C GLY A 90 0.95 15.88 -4.93
N ARG A 91 -0.21 16.44 -5.34
CA ARG A 91 -0.35 17.81 -5.92
C ARG A 91 -0.92 18.83 -4.93
N PHE A 92 -0.63 18.70 -3.65
CA PHE A 92 -1.09 19.61 -2.62
C PHE A 92 0.08 20.21 -1.84
N ALA A 93 -0.10 21.43 -1.36
CA ALA A 93 0.91 22.12 -0.56
C ALA A 93 0.84 21.71 0.91
N TRP A 94 1.83 22.13 1.70
CA TRP A 94 1.83 21.90 3.14
C TRP A 94 0.58 22.50 3.81
N GLY A 95 -0.13 21.68 4.59
CA GLY A 95 -1.38 22.07 5.27
C GLY A 95 -2.65 21.84 4.43
N GLU A 96 -2.52 21.34 3.21
CA GLU A 96 -3.63 20.98 2.35
C GLU A 96 -3.83 19.46 2.28
N PHE A 97 -5.06 19.02 2.04
CA PHE A 97 -5.41 17.61 1.95
C PHE A 97 -5.86 17.25 0.53
N PRO A 98 -5.72 15.98 0.11
CA PRO A 98 -6.30 15.51 -1.14
C PRO A 98 -7.80 15.80 -1.18
N THR A 99 -8.26 16.44 -2.25
CA THR A 99 -9.68 16.76 -2.48
C THR A 99 -10.11 16.31 -3.86
N GLU A 100 -11.30 15.71 -3.93
CA GLU A 100 -12.05 15.46 -5.16
C GLU A 100 -12.98 16.67 -5.41
N GLU A 101 -12.91 17.29 -6.59
CA GLU A 101 -13.92 18.25 -7.05
C GLU A 101 -14.86 17.53 -8.01
N ASN A 102 -16.07 17.22 -7.55
CA ASN A 102 -17.18 16.86 -8.43
C ASN A 102 -17.87 18.15 -8.87
N GLY A 103 -18.04 18.34 -10.18
CA GLY A 103 -18.52 19.58 -10.79
C GLY A 103 -19.69 20.27 -10.06
N ALA A 104 -19.63 21.61 -10.07
CA ALA A 104 -20.55 22.59 -9.46
C ALA A 104 -20.54 22.72 -7.93
N ASP A 105 -20.07 21.73 -7.17
CA ASP A 105 -20.28 21.63 -5.71
C ASP A 105 -19.00 21.68 -4.85
N GLY A 106 -17.97 22.43 -5.29
CA GLY A 106 -16.74 22.72 -4.52
C GLY A 106 -15.88 21.50 -4.11
N ALA A 107 -14.71 21.78 -3.56
CA ALA A 107 -13.74 20.77 -3.14
C ALA A 107 -14.24 19.94 -1.94
N ARG A 108 -14.41 18.63 -2.13
CA ARG A 108 -14.74 17.67 -1.06
C ARG A 108 -13.51 16.84 -0.72
N PRO A 109 -13.27 16.47 0.55
CA PRO A 109 -12.20 15.53 0.89
C PRO A 109 -12.42 14.21 0.14
N GLN A 110 -11.34 13.61 -0.38
CA GLN A 110 -11.41 12.34 -1.11
C GLN A 110 -12.05 11.25 -0.26
N HIS A 111 -12.75 10.30 -0.90
CA HIS A 111 -13.33 9.16 -0.20
C HIS A 111 -12.24 8.38 0.55
N MET A 112 -12.28 8.43 1.88
CA MET A 112 -11.35 7.69 2.72
C MET A 112 -11.84 6.24 2.81
N PRO A 113 -11.03 5.25 2.35
CA PRO A 113 -11.42 3.86 2.46
C PRO A 113 -11.49 3.44 3.94
N THR A 114 -12.45 2.57 4.28
CA THR A 114 -12.65 2.07 5.66
C THR A 114 -11.39 1.40 6.24
N GLN A 115 -10.49 0.90 5.39
CA GLN A 115 -9.22 0.29 5.77
C GLN A 115 -8.10 0.87 4.91
N ARG A 116 -7.49 1.94 5.40
CA ARG A 116 -6.45 2.69 4.67
C ARG A 116 -5.09 1.98 4.64
N PHE A 117 -4.62 1.52 5.79
CA PHE A 117 -3.29 0.91 5.90
C PHE A 117 -3.38 -0.61 5.87
N ALA A 118 -2.57 -1.24 5.01
CA ALA A 118 -2.32 -2.67 5.07
C ALA A 118 -0.85 -2.96 5.29
N VAL A 119 -0.59 -4.09 5.94
CA VAL A 119 0.74 -4.69 6.04
C VAL A 119 0.75 -5.97 5.21
N VAL A 120 1.75 -6.11 4.35
CA VAL A 120 1.95 -7.30 3.53
C VAL A 120 3.29 -7.93 3.88
N ALA A 121 3.28 -9.17 4.36
CA ALA A 121 4.47 -9.97 4.57
C ALA A 121 4.64 -10.97 3.43
N GLN A 122 5.84 -11.04 2.86
CA GLN A 122 6.23 -12.02 1.86
C GLN A 122 6.88 -13.22 2.55
N LEU A 123 6.33 -14.40 2.36
CA LEU A 123 6.80 -15.63 3.01
C LEU A 123 7.28 -16.64 1.97
N ARG A 124 8.34 -17.37 2.33
CA ARG A 124 8.99 -18.37 1.50
C ARG A 124 9.15 -19.68 2.26
N SER A 125 8.68 -20.78 1.65
CA SER A 125 8.90 -22.14 2.13
C SER A 125 9.99 -22.82 1.31
N TYR A 126 11.08 -23.21 1.96
CA TYR A 126 12.17 -23.93 1.28
C TYR A 126 11.81 -25.37 0.97
N GLN A 127 11.09 -26.04 1.87
CA GLN A 127 10.68 -27.44 1.71
C GLN A 127 9.77 -27.64 0.50
N HIS A 128 8.78 -26.76 0.34
CA HIS A 128 7.79 -26.86 -0.73
C HIS A 128 8.13 -26.00 -1.96
N ASN A 129 9.20 -25.22 -1.89
CA ASN A 129 9.57 -24.26 -2.94
C ASN A 129 8.43 -23.28 -3.31
N LEU A 130 7.57 -22.94 -2.33
CA LEU A 130 6.42 -22.03 -2.49
C LEU A 130 6.71 -20.63 -1.94
N MET A 131 6.05 -19.63 -2.53
CA MET A 131 6.03 -18.25 -2.07
C MET A 131 4.58 -17.80 -1.92
N MET A 132 4.28 -17.04 -0.87
CA MET A 132 2.96 -16.46 -0.67
C MET A 132 3.06 -15.09 -0.01
N HIS A 133 1.99 -14.32 -0.14
CA HIS A 133 1.80 -13.06 0.55
C HIS A 133 0.81 -13.26 1.70
N LEU A 134 1.13 -12.76 2.89
CA LEU A 134 0.20 -12.62 3.99
C LEU A 134 -0.15 -11.13 4.11
N ARG A 135 -1.42 -10.78 3.97
CA ARG A 135 -1.91 -9.39 4.00
C ARG A 135 -2.83 -9.19 5.19
N CYS A 136 -2.70 -8.06 5.86
CA CYS A 136 -3.60 -7.65 6.92
C CYS A 136 -3.88 -6.16 6.84
N PHE A 137 -5.14 -5.79 7.07
CA PHE A 137 -5.56 -4.40 7.19
C PHE A 137 -5.54 -3.95 8.65
N ALA A 138 -4.99 -2.76 8.90
CA ALA A 138 -5.05 -2.14 10.20
C ALA A 138 -6.49 -1.71 10.52
N PRO A 139 -6.95 -1.88 11.77
CA PRO A 139 -8.34 -1.59 12.15
C PRO A 139 -8.63 -0.10 12.30
N ASP A 140 -7.61 0.70 12.65
CA ASP A 140 -7.72 2.15 12.85
C ASP A 140 -6.82 2.89 11.85
N GLU A 141 -7.34 4.00 11.32
CA GLU A 141 -6.64 4.89 10.41
C GLU A 141 -5.68 5.83 11.15
N ALA A 142 -6.13 6.39 12.27
CA ALA A 142 -5.37 7.41 12.99
C ALA A 142 -4.11 6.81 13.62
N LEU A 143 -4.26 5.62 14.19
CA LEU A 143 -3.20 4.84 14.79
C LEU A 143 -3.26 3.40 14.26
N PRO A 144 -2.66 3.13 13.10
CA PRO A 144 -2.64 1.77 12.53
C PRO A 144 -1.74 0.88 13.37
N VAL A 145 -2.35 0.04 14.20
CA VAL A 145 -1.67 -0.90 15.09
C VAL A 145 -1.80 -2.33 14.56
N VAL A 146 -0.68 -3.04 14.48
CA VAL A 146 -0.59 -4.45 14.06
C VAL A 146 0.35 -5.20 15.01
N SER A 147 0.14 -6.49 15.26
CA SER A 147 1.06 -7.28 16.09
C SER A 147 2.40 -7.55 15.36
N SER A 148 3.51 -7.42 16.09
CA SER A 148 4.85 -7.74 15.58
C SER A 148 4.99 -9.22 15.24
N LEU A 149 5.76 -9.50 14.18
CA LEU A 149 6.15 -10.82 13.72
C LEU A 149 7.62 -11.15 14.04
N THR A 150 8.35 -10.23 14.68
CA THR A 150 9.76 -10.44 15.08
C THR A 150 9.98 -11.67 15.96
N GLY A 151 9.00 -12.03 16.80
CA GLY A 151 9.05 -13.25 17.61
C GLY A 151 8.96 -14.55 16.79
N ILE A 152 8.41 -14.48 15.57
CA ILE A 152 8.26 -15.61 14.65
C ILE A 152 9.45 -15.65 13.69
N TRP A 153 9.73 -14.52 13.03
CA TRP A 153 10.85 -14.31 12.11
C TRP A 153 11.70 -13.11 12.57
N PRO A 154 12.86 -13.35 13.21
CA PRO A 154 13.71 -12.26 13.73
C PRO A 154 14.21 -11.28 12.66
N GLY A 155 14.30 -11.72 11.40
CA GLY A 155 14.71 -10.87 10.27
C GLY A 155 13.75 -9.71 9.99
N LEU A 156 12.50 -9.79 10.45
CA LEU A 156 11.48 -8.75 10.23
C LEU A 156 11.67 -7.49 11.06
N ASN A 157 12.60 -7.47 12.03
CA ASN A 157 12.84 -6.29 12.88
C ASN A 157 13.11 -5.02 12.06
N TRP A 158 13.97 -5.12 11.05
CA TRP A 158 14.31 -3.99 10.20
C TRP A 158 13.14 -3.55 9.31
N PHE A 159 12.37 -4.49 8.77
CA PHE A 159 11.23 -4.22 7.91
C PHE A 159 10.05 -3.62 8.69
N GLU A 160 9.80 -4.07 9.92
CA GLU A 160 8.80 -3.45 10.81
C GLU A 160 9.17 -2.00 11.16
N ARG A 161 10.47 -1.72 11.38
CA ARG A 161 10.97 -0.35 11.58
C ARG A 161 10.84 0.52 10.33
N GLU A 162 11.09 -0.05 9.15
CA GLU A 162 10.89 0.63 7.87
C GLU A 162 9.42 0.97 7.63
N ALA A 163 8.51 0.02 7.83
CA ALA A 163 7.07 0.24 7.71
C ALA A 163 6.56 1.28 8.72
N PHE A 164 7.11 1.31 9.94
CA PHE A 164 6.85 2.36 10.91
C PHE A 164 7.35 3.73 10.44
N ASP A 165 8.55 3.82 9.89
CA ASP A 165 9.12 5.09 9.46
C ASP A 165 8.38 5.68 8.24
N LEU A 166 8.11 4.84 7.24
CA LEU A 166 7.54 5.26 5.95
C LEU A 166 6.02 5.42 5.95
N TYR A 167 5.30 4.54 6.64
CA TYR A 167 3.83 4.51 6.67
C TYR A 167 3.24 4.81 8.05
N GLY A 168 4.05 4.81 9.12
CA GLY A 168 3.56 5.06 10.48
C GLY A 168 2.74 3.92 11.07
N VAL A 169 2.93 2.69 10.59
CA VAL A 169 2.31 1.49 11.17
C VAL A 169 3.04 1.11 12.45
N ILE A 170 2.31 1.00 13.55
CA ILE A 170 2.84 0.68 14.88
C ILE A 170 2.77 -0.84 15.08
N PHE A 171 3.91 -1.44 15.42
CA PHE A 171 4.00 -2.87 15.70
C PHE A 171 4.02 -3.16 17.21
N GLU A 172 2.94 -3.74 17.73
CA GLU A 172 2.86 -4.16 19.13
C GLU A 172 3.77 -5.36 19.40
N GLY A 173 4.61 -5.26 20.43
CA GLY A 173 5.56 -6.32 20.81
C GLY A 173 6.93 -6.24 20.12
N HIS A 174 7.19 -5.21 19.31
CA HIS A 174 8.51 -4.99 18.72
C HIS A 174 9.53 -4.50 19.78
N PRO A 175 10.78 -5.02 19.80
CA PRO A 175 11.75 -4.68 20.85
C PRO A 175 12.33 -3.25 20.76
N ASP A 176 12.47 -2.69 19.56
CA ASP A 176 13.10 -1.36 19.33
C ASP A 176 12.47 -0.64 18.13
N LEU A 177 11.24 -0.16 18.30
CA LEU A 177 10.52 0.51 17.22
C LEU A 177 10.95 1.99 17.13
N ARG A 178 11.88 2.27 16.20
CA ARG A 178 12.34 3.63 15.89
C ARG A 178 12.59 3.81 14.40
N ARG A 179 12.55 5.07 13.95
CA ARG A 179 12.89 5.51 12.59
C ARG A 179 14.26 4.99 12.15
N ILE A 180 14.43 4.79 10.85
CA ILE A 180 15.67 4.23 10.29
C ILE A 180 16.07 4.87 8.96
N LEU A 181 15.13 5.16 8.07
CA LEU A 181 15.40 5.74 6.76
C LEU A 181 15.34 7.26 6.78
N THR A 182 14.42 7.84 7.57
CA THR A 182 14.25 9.29 7.65
C THR A 182 15.22 9.95 8.63
N ASP A 183 15.41 11.26 8.46
CA ASP A 183 16.24 12.07 9.35
C ASP A 183 15.67 12.08 10.79
N TYR A 184 16.53 12.28 11.78
CA TYR A 184 16.18 12.21 13.20
C TYR A 184 15.05 13.18 13.60
N GLY A 185 14.98 14.35 12.96
CA GLY A 185 13.95 15.37 13.19
C GLY A 185 12.78 15.33 12.23
N PHE A 186 12.66 14.28 11.41
CA PHE A 186 11.64 14.23 10.37
C PHE A 186 10.23 14.13 10.95
N VAL A 187 9.36 15.07 10.55
CA VAL A 187 7.96 15.12 10.99
C VAL A 187 7.06 14.59 9.88
N GLY A 188 6.44 13.45 10.14
CA GLY A 188 5.53 12.77 9.22
C GLY A 188 6.05 11.42 8.72
N HIS A 189 5.37 10.90 7.70
CA HIS A 189 5.59 9.58 7.10
C HIS A 189 5.60 9.72 5.58
N PRO A 190 6.77 9.64 4.91
CA PRO A 190 6.93 10.06 3.51
C PRO A 190 6.06 9.32 2.49
N PHE A 191 5.75 8.03 2.71
CA PHE A 191 5.07 7.20 1.71
C PHE A 191 3.55 7.14 1.89
N ARG A 192 3.01 7.90 2.84
CA ARG A 192 1.56 8.11 2.90
C ARG A 192 1.12 9.03 1.76
N LYS A 193 -0.06 8.78 1.22
CA LYS A 193 -0.62 9.52 0.07
C LYS A 193 -1.05 10.95 0.41
N ASP A 194 -1.24 11.23 1.69
CA ASP A 194 -1.47 12.56 2.27
C ASP A 194 -0.16 13.32 2.56
N PHE A 195 1.01 12.74 2.31
CA PHE A 195 2.29 13.44 2.43
C PHE A 195 2.68 14.11 1.10
N PRO A 196 3.05 15.41 1.10
CA PRO A 196 3.42 16.11 -0.13
C PRO A 196 4.78 15.63 -0.65
N LEU A 197 4.91 15.48 -1.97
CA LEU A 197 6.14 14.96 -2.59
C LEU A 197 7.37 15.86 -2.32
N ILE A 198 7.15 17.17 -2.21
CA ILE A 198 8.20 18.16 -1.91
C ILE A 198 8.66 18.10 -0.44
N GLY A 199 7.92 17.40 0.43
CA GLY A 199 8.10 17.42 1.86
C GLY A 199 7.70 18.75 2.50
N ASN A 200 7.85 18.81 3.82
CA ASN A 200 7.42 19.98 4.60
C ASN A 200 8.55 20.97 4.84
N VAL A 201 9.79 20.48 4.81
CA VAL A 201 10.98 21.21 5.26
C VAL A 201 12.12 20.99 4.26
N GLU A 202 12.79 22.08 3.88
CA GLU A 202 14.05 22.10 3.16
C GLU A 202 15.21 22.43 4.11
N VAL A 203 16.41 21.96 3.76
CA VAL A 203 17.64 22.25 4.50
C VAL A 203 18.48 23.26 3.75
N ARG A 204 18.90 24.33 4.43
CA ARG A 204 19.87 25.31 3.90
C ARG A 204 21.01 25.57 4.87
N TYR A 205 22.17 25.93 4.34
CA TYR A 205 23.28 26.41 5.15
C TYR A 205 23.08 27.89 5.49
N ASP A 206 23.19 28.23 6.77
CA ASP A 206 23.16 29.61 7.26
C ASP A 206 24.59 30.05 7.60
N GLU A 207 25.13 31.02 6.85
CA GLU A 207 26.49 31.53 7.03
C GLU A 207 26.67 32.28 8.36
N GLU A 208 25.64 32.97 8.85
CA GLU A 208 25.70 33.72 10.10
C GLU A 208 25.75 32.78 11.30
N LYS A 209 24.89 31.75 11.28
CA LYS A 209 24.84 30.73 12.35
C LYS A 209 25.89 29.64 12.18
N LYS A 210 26.59 29.60 11.04
CA LYS A 210 27.57 28.57 10.65
C LYS A 210 27.05 27.14 10.86
N ARG A 211 25.77 26.91 10.56
CA ARG A 211 25.11 25.60 10.72
C ARG A 211 24.05 25.38 9.66
N VAL A 212 23.70 24.12 9.45
CA VAL A 212 22.54 23.74 8.63
C VAL A 212 21.27 24.04 9.43
N ILE A 213 20.32 24.73 8.80
CA ILE A 213 19.01 25.03 9.36
C ILE A 213 17.90 24.40 8.49
N TYR A 214 16.77 24.17 9.13
CA TYR A 214 15.56 23.59 8.56
C TYR A 214 14.53 24.72 8.36
N GLU A 215 14.03 24.90 7.14
CA GLU A 215 13.03 25.91 6.81
C GLU A 215 11.86 25.30 6.02
N PRO A 216 10.65 25.89 6.07
CA PRO A 216 9.54 25.42 5.24
C PRO A 216 9.86 25.52 3.76
N VAL A 217 9.45 24.52 2.97
CA VAL A 217 9.70 24.50 1.52
C VAL A 217 8.99 25.68 0.86
N THR A 218 9.76 26.59 0.27
CA THR A 218 9.22 27.73 -0.50
C THR A 218 9.73 27.79 -1.94
N SER A 219 10.77 27.01 -2.27
CA SER A 219 11.51 27.13 -3.51
C SER A 219 11.11 26.13 -4.61
N VAL A 220 10.41 25.05 -4.27
CA VAL A 220 10.16 23.91 -5.18
C VAL A 220 8.69 23.79 -5.56
N GLU A 221 8.40 23.85 -6.86
CA GLU A 221 7.07 23.54 -7.40
C GLU A 221 6.83 22.02 -7.51
N PRO A 222 5.68 21.50 -7.05
CA PRO A 222 5.35 20.08 -7.18
C PRO A 222 5.22 19.67 -8.65
N ARG A 223 6.17 18.87 -9.15
CA ARG A 223 6.09 18.22 -10.46
C ARG A 223 5.76 16.74 -10.27
N VAL A 224 4.48 16.40 -10.27
CA VAL A 224 4.09 14.98 -10.25
C VAL A 224 3.85 14.46 -11.66
N GLY A 225 4.23 13.20 -11.88
CA GLY A 225 3.85 12.46 -13.09
C GLY A 225 2.33 12.29 -13.17
N VAL A 226 1.81 12.08 -14.38
CA VAL A 226 0.42 11.67 -14.58
C VAL A 226 0.29 10.24 -14.04
N PRO A 227 -0.69 9.94 -13.16
CA PRO A 227 -0.88 8.58 -12.68
C PRO A 227 -1.16 7.63 -13.84
N ARG A 228 -0.74 6.37 -13.70
CA ARG A 228 -1.08 5.33 -14.67
C ARG A 228 -2.56 4.99 -14.50
N VAL A 229 -3.37 5.42 -15.45
CA VAL A 229 -4.78 5.01 -15.53
C VAL A 229 -4.83 3.50 -15.76
N ILE A 230 -5.39 2.76 -14.80
CA ILE A 230 -5.71 1.34 -14.96
C ILE A 230 -7.07 1.30 -15.66
N ARG A 231 -7.06 1.25 -16.99
CA ARG A 231 -8.27 0.99 -17.76
C ARG A 231 -8.44 -0.52 -17.88
N ASP A 232 -9.66 -1.00 -17.71
CA ASP A 232 -10.05 -2.30 -18.25
C ASP A 232 -9.92 -2.20 -19.77
N ASP A 233 -8.78 -2.66 -20.31
CA ASP A 233 -8.51 -2.57 -21.74
C ASP A 233 -9.52 -3.46 -22.47
N ALA A 234 -10.42 -2.85 -23.25
CA ALA A 234 -11.43 -3.55 -24.04
C ALA A 234 -10.81 -4.63 -24.96
N ARG A 235 -9.51 -4.53 -25.28
CA ARG A 235 -8.77 -5.57 -26.01
C ARG A 235 -8.65 -6.88 -25.22
N LEU A 236 -8.51 -6.81 -23.90
CA LEU A 236 -8.46 -7.99 -23.03
C LEU A 236 -9.83 -8.65 -22.95
N GLN A 237 -10.92 -7.87 -22.85
CA GLN A 237 -12.29 -8.38 -22.91
C GLN A 237 -12.62 -9.01 -24.27
N THR A 238 -12.12 -8.44 -25.36
CA THR A 238 -12.26 -9.00 -26.72
C THR A 238 -11.52 -10.34 -26.82
N ALA A 239 -10.29 -10.42 -26.31
CA ALA A 239 -9.49 -11.64 -26.30
C ALA A 239 -10.11 -12.75 -25.42
N GLU A 240 -10.73 -12.41 -24.29
CA GLU A 240 -11.50 -13.34 -23.48
C GLU A 240 -12.73 -13.85 -24.24
N GLY A 241 -13.46 -12.97 -24.94
CA GLY A 241 -14.59 -13.33 -25.79
C GLY A 241 -14.20 -14.24 -26.96
N GLU A 242 -13.07 -13.97 -27.62
CA GLU A 242 -12.54 -14.79 -28.71
C GLU A 242 -12.09 -16.18 -28.22
N ARG A 243 -11.38 -16.26 -27.09
CA ARG A 243 -11.00 -17.55 -26.47
C ARG A 243 -12.21 -18.35 -26.01
N ALA A 244 -13.24 -17.70 -25.48
CA ALA A 244 -14.48 -18.36 -25.11
C ALA A 244 -15.24 -18.92 -26.33
N GLN A 245 -15.19 -18.22 -27.48
CA GLN A 245 -15.77 -18.72 -28.73
C GLN A 245 -14.98 -19.88 -29.35
N GLU A 246 -13.65 -19.89 -29.22
CA GLU A 246 -12.81 -21.01 -29.67
C GLU A 246 -12.99 -22.26 -28.81
N ALA A 247 -13.22 -22.12 -27.50
CA ALA A 247 -13.44 -23.25 -26.59
C ALA A 247 -14.81 -23.95 -26.74
N VAL A 248 -15.78 -23.30 -27.40
CA VAL A 248 -17.12 -23.84 -27.67
C VAL A 248 -17.19 -24.60 -29.01
N LYS A 249 -16.13 -24.54 -29.82
CA LYS A 249 -16.03 -25.16 -31.14
C LYS A 249 -15.29 -26.48 -31.10
#